data_AF-A0A329YGJ8-F1
#
_entry.id   AF-A0A329YGJ8-F1
#
_cell.length_a   1.000
_cell.length_b   1.000
_cell.length_c   1.000
_cell.angle_alpha   90.00
_cell.angle_beta   90.00
_cell.angle_gamma   90.00
#
_symmetry.space_group_name_H-M   'P 1'
#
loop_
_entity.id
_entity.type
_entity.pdbx_description
1 polymer ?
#
loop_
_entity_poly.entity_id
_entity_poly.type
_entity_poly.pdbx_seq_one_letter_code
_entity_poly.pdbx_strand_id
1 'polypeptide(L)'
;MPLRADAAEKRQHIVETAYRLFKRDGFHATGIDKIIAEAEVAKMTMYRHFPSKDGLIVEVLDWRAERFKRQLDRLSEAAMTPHEKITAVFDWHERWFDSSNFHGCLFQHALAEFGEPAHAVFEAVTRQKHDLRQRLRDILAQSLPPDRAEHVATTLFMLIEGATVLAHMGQGKAAIVSARRAAADVLASAGLAQ
;
A
#
# COMPACT_ATOMS: atom_id res chain seq x y z
N MET A 1 -5.42 -34.55 -9.32
CA MET A 1 -6.28 -33.40 -8.96
C MET A 1 -5.57 -32.07 -9.30
N PRO A 2 -5.44 -31.68 -10.59
CA PRO A 2 -4.63 -30.53 -11.01
C PRO A 2 -5.42 -29.24 -11.33
N LEU A 3 -6.73 -29.33 -11.54
CA LEU A 3 -7.57 -28.22 -12.05
C LEU A 3 -7.66 -27.01 -11.11
N ARG A 4 -7.46 -27.20 -9.80
CA ARG A 4 -7.52 -26.10 -8.81
C ARG A 4 -6.24 -25.27 -8.75
N ALA A 5 -5.08 -25.87 -9.00
CA ALA A 5 -3.80 -25.17 -9.01
C ALA A 5 -3.69 -24.25 -10.25
N ASP A 6 -4.03 -24.78 -11.43
CA ASP A 6 -4.05 -24.03 -12.69
C ASP A 6 -5.04 -22.84 -12.64
N ALA A 7 -6.20 -23.02 -12.00
CA ALA A 7 -7.17 -21.94 -11.83
C ALA A 7 -6.68 -20.83 -10.88
N ALA A 8 -5.95 -21.19 -9.80
CA ALA A 8 -5.37 -20.22 -8.86
C ALA A 8 -4.21 -19.45 -9.50
N GLU A 9 -3.34 -20.13 -10.25
CA GLU A 9 -2.24 -19.53 -11.00
C GLU A 9 -2.75 -18.55 -12.06
N LYS A 10 -3.77 -18.92 -12.84
CA LYS A 10 -4.41 -18.01 -13.82
C LYS A 10 -5.04 -16.79 -13.16
N ARG A 11 -5.74 -16.98 -12.03
CA ARG A 11 -6.32 -15.88 -11.28
C ARG A 11 -5.23 -14.91 -10.80
N GLN A 12 -4.14 -15.43 -10.25
CA GLN A 12 -3.00 -14.63 -9.80
C GLN A 12 -2.33 -13.90 -10.96
N HIS A 13 -2.15 -14.56 -12.11
CA HIS A 13 -1.59 -13.96 -13.31
C HIS A 13 -2.42 -12.75 -13.79
N ILE A 14 -3.75 -12.89 -13.81
CA ILE A 14 -4.67 -11.79 -14.13
C ILE A 14 -4.48 -10.61 -13.16
N VAL A 15 -4.42 -10.88 -11.85
CA VAL A 15 -4.23 -9.83 -10.81
C VAL A 15 -2.91 -9.09 -11.01
N GLU A 16 -1.81 -9.81 -11.26
CA GLU A 16 -0.50 -9.20 -11.48
C GLU A 16 -0.45 -8.37 -12.76
N THR A 17 -1.08 -8.85 -13.83
CA THR A 17 -1.19 -8.12 -15.10
C THR A 17 -2.05 -6.86 -14.94
N ALA A 18 -3.22 -6.98 -14.31
CA ALA A 18 -4.08 -5.85 -13.99
C ALA A 18 -3.35 -4.82 -13.11
N TYR A 19 -2.61 -5.27 -12.09
CA TYR A 19 -1.80 -4.39 -11.24
C TYR A 19 -0.79 -3.56 -12.05
N ARG A 20 -0.06 -4.17 -12.98
CA ARG A 20 0.90 -3.44 -13.84
C ARG A 20 0.19 -2.41 -14.71
N LEU A 21 -0.93 -2.78 -15.31
CA LEU A 21 -1.71 -1.89 -16.18
C LEU A 21 -2.34 -0.73 -15.40
N PHE A 22 -3.03 -0.99 -14.28
CA PHE A 22 -3.63 0.06 -13.45
C PHE A 22 -2.59 1.04 -12.91
N LYS A 23 -1.42 0.53 -12.53
CA LYS A 23 -0.34 1.38 -12.04
C LYS A 23 0.24 2.30 -13.12
N ARG A 24 0.32 1.83 -14.37
CA ARG A 24 0.89 2.58 -15.49
C ARG A 24 -0.12 3.54 -16.12
N ASP A 25 -1.34 3.07 -16.32
CA ASP A 25 -2.33 3.71 -17.18
C ASP A 25 -3.50 4.32 -16.39
N GLY A 26 -3.64 4.00 -15.10
CA GLY A 26 -4.81 4.37 -14.28
C GLY A 26 -5.94 3.34 -14.37
N PHE A 27 -6.92 3.47 -13.48
CA PHE A 27 -8.01 2.50 -13.36
C PHE A 27 -9.02 2.67 -14.48
N HIS A 28 -9.60 3.85 -14.68
CA HIS A 28 -10.62 4.10 -15.71
C HIS A 28 -10.09 3.86 -17.12
N ALA A 29 -8.87 4.33 -17.42
CA ALA A 29 -8.26 4.19 -18.74
C ALA A 29 -7.89 2.74 -19.10
N THR A 30 -7.78 1.84 -18.11
CA THR A 30 -7.51 0.42 -18.36
C THR A 30 -8.81 -0.37 -18.55
N GLY A 31 -9.16 -0.69 -19.79
CA GLY A 31 -10.30 -1.57 -20.11
C GLY A 31 -10.02 -3.05 -19.83
N ILE A 32 -11.07 -3.83 -19.56
CA ILE A 32 -10.96 -5.29 -19.35
C ILE A 32 -10.36 -6.00 -20.55
N ASP A 33 -10.72 -5.61 -21.78
CA ASP A 33 -10.18 -6.22 -22.99
C ASP A 33 -8.66 -6.04 -23.12
N LYS A 34 -8.12 -4.91 -22.63
CA LYS A 34 -6.67 -4.68 -22.57
C LYS A 34 -5.98 -5.65 -21.61
N ILE A 35 -6.60 -5.89 -20.44
CA ILE A 35 -6.08 -6.85 -19.45
C ILE A 35 -6.15 -8.27 -20.00
N ILE A 36 -7.24 -8.63 -20.68
CA ILE A 36 -7.40 -9.94 -21.34
C ILE A 36 -6.28 -10.18 -22.36
N ALA A 37 -6.01 -9.19 -23.21
CA ALA A 37 -4.97 -9.27 -24.24
C ALA A 37 -3.57 -9.40 -23.62
N GLU A 38 -3.24 -8.57 -22.63
CA GLU A 38 -1.92 -8.57 -21.97
C GLU A 38 -1.70 -9.81 -21.09
N ALA A 39 -2.76 -10.35 -20.47
CA ALA A 39 -2.69 -11.56 -19.65
C ALA A 39 -2.80 -12.85 -20.48
N GLU A 40 -3.00 -12.74 -21.79
CA GLU A 40 -3.14 -13.87 -22.72
C GLU A 40 -4.18 -14.91 -22.27
N VAL A 41 -5.28 -14.44 -21.64
CA VAL A 41 -6.36 -15.31 -21.16
C VAL A 41 -7.59 -15.22 -22.07
N ALA A 42 -8.35 -16.31 -22.17
CA ALA A 42 -9.64 -16.26 -22.85
C ALA A 42 -10.64 -15.33 -22.10
N LYS A 43 -11.48 -14.60 -22.83
CA LYS A 43 -12.53 -13.72 -22.26
C LYS A 43 -13.42 -14.43 -21.24
N MET A 44 -13.87 -15.64 -21.55
CA MET A 44 -14.66 -16.47 -20.62
C MET A 44 -13.90 -16.81 -19.33
N THR A 45 -12.57 -16.98 -19.40
CA THR A 45 -11.74 -17.22 -18.22
C THR A 45 -11.64 -15.97 -17.35
N MET A 46 -11.46 -14.78 -17.95
CA MET A 46 -11.46 -13.51 -17.22
C MET A 46 -12.75 -13.32 -16.43
N TYR A 47 -13.92 -13.38 -17.09
CA TYR A 47 -15.21 -13.15 -16.43
C TYR A 47 -15.60 -14.25 -15.44
N ARG A 48 -15.08 -15.48 -15.59
CA ARG A 48 -15.25 -16.55 -14.59
C ARG A 48 -14.53 -16.22 -13.27
N HIS A 49 -13.36 -15.58 -13.33
CA HIS A 49 -12.61 -15.20 -12.14
C HIS A 49 -13.01 -13.83 -11.58
N PHE A 50 -13.32 -12.89 -12.47
CA PHE A 50 -13.63 -11.50 -12.13
C PHE A 50 -14.86 -11.05 -12.93
N PRO A 51 -16.07 -11.21 -12.36
CA PRO A 51 -17.32 -10.84 -13.04
C PRO A 51 -17.44 -9.35 -13.36
N SER A 52 -16.75 -8.48 -12.62
CA SER A 52 -16.72 -7.04 -12.82
C SER A 52 -15.29 -6.48 -12.73
N LYS A 53 -15.09 -5.31 -13.35
CA LYS A 53 -13.82 -4.58 -13.26
C LYS A 53 -13.54 -4.12 -11.83
N ASP A 54 -14.55 -3.64 -11.11
CA ASP A 54 -14.38 -3.20 -9.73
C ASP A 54 -13.97 -4.35 -8.82
N GLY A 55 -14.52 -5.56 -9.03
CA GLY A 55 -14.09 -6.76 -8.31
C GLY A 55 -12.62 -7.10 -8.57
N LEU A 56 -12.14 -6.93 -9.80
CA LEU A 56 -10.72 -7.08 -10.12
C LEU A 56 -9.85 -5.97 -9.48
N ILE A 57 -10.33 -4.73 -9.46
CA ILE A 57 -9.63 -3.61 -8.82
C ILE A 57 -9.47 -3.88 -7.32
N VAL A 58 -10.55 -4.25 -6.64
CA VAL A 58 -10.52 -4.58 -5.19
C VAL A 58 -9.53 -5.70 -4.92
N GLU A 59 -9.55 -6.78 -5.72
CA GLU A 59 -8.59 -7.88 -5.57
C GLU A 59 -7.14 -7.42 -5.75
N VAL A 60 -6.87 -6.57 -6.74
CA VAL A 60 -5.53 -6.00 -6.97
C VAL A 60 -5.07 -5.16 -5.77
N LEU A 61 -5.97 -4.34 -5.20
CA LEU A 61 -5.68 -3.52 -4.03
C LEU A 61 -5.40 -4.39 -2.80
N ASP A 62 -6.21 -5.42 -2.55
CA ASP A 62 -6.03 -6.35 -1.44
C ASP A 62 -4.73 -7.13 -1.57
N TRP A 63 -4.45 -7.68 -2.75
CA TRP A 63 -3.18 -8.36 -3.04
C TRP A 63 -1.97 -7.44 -2.80
N ARG A 64 -2.06 -6.17 -3.23
CA ARG A 64 -0.99 -5.18 -3.06
C ARG A 64 -0.83 -4.75 -1.60
N ALA A 65 -1.92 -4.65 -0.83
CA ALA A 65 -1.92 -4.32 0.59
C ALA A 65 -1.27 -5.44 1.40
N GLU A 66 -1.66 -6.68 1.13
CA GLU A 66 -1.14 -7.87 1.79
C GLU A 66 0.34 -8.10 1.45
N ARG A 67 0.77 -7.82 0.21
CA ARG A 67 2.20 -7.79 -0.15
C ARG A 67 2.97 -6.76 0.68
N PHE A 68 2.44 -5.55 0.85
CA PHE A 68 3.07 -4.50 1.65
C PHE A 68 3.20 -4.89 3.12
N LYS A 69 2.12 -5.41 3.70
CA LYS A 69 2.10 -5.91 5.08
C LYS A 69 3.23 -6.92 5.32
N ARG A 70 3.35 -7.94 4.46
CA ARG A 70 4.43 -8.93 4.55
C ARG A 70 5.83 -8.32 4.41
N GLN A 71 6.00 -7.30 3.56
CA GLN A 71 7.30 -6.64 3.43
C GLN A 71 7.68 -5.88 4.70
N LEU A 72 6.73 -5.19 5.33
CA LEU A 72 6.96 -4.54 6.61
C LEU A 72 7.20 -5.56 7.74
N ASP A 73 6.47 -6.68 7.75
CA ASP A 73 6.67 -7.75 8.74
C ASP A 73 8.09 -8.32 8.69
N ARG A 74 8.65 -8.50 7.50
CA ARG A 74 10.04 -8.95 7.32
C ARG A 74 11.08 -7.95 7.78
N LEU A 75 10.73 -6.66 7.83
CA LEU A 75 11.63 -5.59 8.28
C LEU A 75 11.51 -5.32 9.78
N SER A 76 10.49 -5.88 10.44
CA SER A 76 10.22 -5.67 11.85
C SER A 76 10.45 -6.97 12.61
N GLU A 77 11.59 -7.09 13.27
CA GLU A 77 11.86 -8.23 14.14
C GLU A 77 11.20 -8.07 15.51
N ALA A 78 10.90 -9.19 16.17
CA ALA A 78 10.24 -9.17 17.48
C ALA A 78 11.06 -8.43 18.55
N ALA A 79 12.40 -8.52 18.47
CA ALA A 79 13.34 -7.92 19.42
C ALA A 79 13.58 -6.41 19.22
N MET A 80 13.13 -5.83 18.10
CA MET A 80 13.30 -4.40 17.85
C MET A 80 12.43 -3.55 18.79
N THR A 81 12.98 -2.42 19.21
CA THR A 81 12.26 -1.35 19.91
C THR A 81 11.16 -0.75 19.02
N PRO A 82 10.15 -0.09 19.59
CA PRO A 82 9.15 0.63 18.80
C PRO A 82 9.77 1.66 17.86
N HIS A 83 10.81 2.36 18.30
CA HIS A 83 11.51 3.34 17.46
C HIS A 83 12.14 2.68 16.24
N GLU A 84 12.90 1.61 16.42
CA GLU A 84 13.52 0.87 15.31
C GLU A 84 12.48 0.34 14.31
N LYS A 85 11.34 -0.17 14.80
CA LYS A 85 10.23 -0.61 13.93
C LYS A 85 9.64 0.53 13.12
N ILE A 86 9.45 1.71 13.70
CA ILE A 86 9.00 2.91 12.97
C ILE A 86 10.04 3.32 11.93
N THR A 87 11.32 3.36 12.29
CA THR A 87 12.42 3.67 11.37
C THR A 87 12.45 2.71 10.18
N ALA A 88 12.23 1.41 10.42
CA ALA A 88 12.15 0.40 9.37
C ALA A 88 10.99 0.63 8.37
N VAL A 89 9.88 1.23 8.81
CA VAL A 89 8.78 1.64 7.92
C VAL A 89 9.24 2.77 6.99
N PHE A 90 9.98 3.76 7.48
CA PHE A 90 10.55 4.81 6.64
C PHE A 90 11.63 4.26 5.69
N ASP A 91 12.45 3.30 6.13
CA ASP A 91 13.42 2.59 5.27
C ASP A 91 12.77 1.85 4.11
N TRP A 92 11.61 1.25 4.37
CA TRP A 92 10.83 0.64 3.29
C TRP A 92 10.37 1.68 2.27
N HIS A 93 9.88 2.85 2.73
CA HIS A 93 9.41 3.91 1.82
C HIS A 93 10.55 4.52 1.02
N GLU A 94 11.72 4.75 1.61
CA GLU A 94 12.90 5.22 0.89
C GLU A 94 13.28 4.27 -0.25
N ARG A 95 13.43 2.97 0.04
CA ARG A 95 13.73 1.97 -0.99
C ARG A 95 12.64 1.87 -2.06
N TRP A 96 11.39 2.10 -1.67
CA TRP A 96 10.28 2.09 -2.61
C TRP A 96 10.31 3.31 -3.53
N PHE A 97 10.59 4.51 -3.00
CA PHE A 97 10.72 5.75 -3.78
C PHE A 97 11.88 5.67 -4.78
N ASP A 98 12.98 5.03 -4.41
CA ASP A 98 14.16 4.86 -5.28
C ASP A 98 14.02 3.70 -6.30
N SER A 99 12.92 2.94 -6.24
CA SER A 99 12.71 1.82 -7.16
C SER A 99 12.39 2.30 -8.57
N SER A 100 12.95 1.66 -9.60
CA SER A 100 12.68 1.96 -11.01
C SER A 100 11.20 1.80 -11.40
N ASN A 101 10.44 1.06 -10.58
CA ASN A 101 9.01 0.86 -10.75
C ASN A 101 8.19 1.84 -9.90
N PHE A 102 8.74 2.90 -9.32
CA PHE A 102 7.96 3.87 -8.57
C PHE A 102 7.17 4.78 -9.52
N HIS A 103 5.83 4.72 -9.42
CA HIS A 103 4.91 5.54 -10.20
C HIS A 103 3.83 6.13 -9.31
N GLY A 104 4.16 6.45 -8.05
CA GLY A 104 3.17 6.84 -7.05
C GLY A 104 2.47 5.65 -6.37
N CYS A 105 1.59 5.98 -5.44
CA CYS A 105 0.85 5.01 -4.65
C CYS A 105 -0.44 4.59 -5.37
N LEU A 106 -0.56 3.29 -5.67
CA LEU A 106 -1.76 2.75 -6.30
C LEU A 106 -3.06 3.09 -5.53
N PHE A 107 -2.99 3.12 -4.19
CA PHE A 107 -4.13 3.47 -3.34
C PHE A 107 -4.52 4.96 -3.45
N GLN A 108 -3.54 5.86 -3.62
CA GLN A 108 -3.82 7.28 -3.84
C GLN A 108 -4.44 7.50 -5.23
N HIS A 109 -3.98 6.76 -6.25
CA HIS A 109 -4.58 6.80 -7.58
C HIS A 109 -6.03 6.31 -7.54
N ALA A 110 -6.28 5.20 -6.81
CA ALA A 110 -7.62 4.67 -6.64
C ALA A 110 -8.54 5.67 -5.93
N LEU A 111 -8.06 6.36 -4.89
CA LEU A 111 -8.85 7.40 -4.21
C LEU A 111 -9.21 8.57 -5.12
N ALA A 112 -8.28 8.96 -6.02
CA ALA A 112 -8.52 10.05 -6.97
C ALA A 112 -9.58 9.68 -8.03
N GLU A 113 -9.69 8.40 -8.38
CA GLU A 113 -10.65 7.91 -9.37
C GLU A 113 -11.98 7.45 -8.74
N PHE A 114 -11.97 6.95 -7.51
CA PHE A 114 -13.12 6.38 -6.81
C PHE A 114 -13.31 7.07 -5.45
N GLY A 115 -13.85 8.29 -5.48
CA GLY A 115 -14.03 9.12 -4.27
C GLY A 115 -15.35 8.92 -3.52
N GLU A 116 -16.28 8.13 -4.05
CA GLU A 116 -17.59 7.91 -3.41
C GLU A 116 -17.49 6.90 -2.26
N PRO A 117 -17.90 7.27 -1.01
CA PRO A 117 -17.71 6.40 0.15
C PRO A 117 -18.39 5.04 0.08
N ALA A 118 -19.50 4.92 -0.65
CA ALA A 118 -20.23 3.65 -0.84
C ALA A 118 -19.62 2.75 -1.92
N HIS A 119 -18.58 3.20 -2.64
CA HIS A 119 -17.95 2.43 -3.70
C HIS A 119 -16.97 1.40 -3.12
N ALA A 120 -17.06 0.14 -3.55
CA ALA A 120 -16.23 -0.95 -3.02
C ALA A 120 -14.71 -0.69 -3.13
N VAL A 121 -14.28 0.03 -4.19
CA VAL A 121 -12.88 0.44 -4.34
C VAL A 121 -12.46 1.47 -3.28
N PHE A 122 -13.33 2.42 -2.93
CA PHE A 122 -13.08 3.38 -1.86
C PHE A 122 -12.93 2.66 -0.51
N GLU A 123 -13.81 1.70 -0.23
CA GLU A 123 -13.72 0.87 0.98
C GLU A 123 -12.40 0.08 1.05
N ALA A 124 -11.94 -0.47 -0.08
CA ALA A 124 -10.65 -1.18 -0.15
C ALA A 124 -9.45 -0.26 0.13
N VAL A 125 -9.46 0.96 -0.43
CA VAL A 125 -8.42 1.96 -0.18
C VAL A 125 -8.41 2.39 1.29
N THR A 126 -9.57 2.74 1.83
CA THR A 126 -9.68 3.21 3.22
C THR A 126 -9.27 2.15 4.23
N ARG A 127 -9.65 0.87 4.00
CA ARG A 127 -9.17 -0.27 4.79
C ARG A 127 -7.64 -0.35 4.79
N GLN A 128 -6.99 -0.30 3.64
CA GLN A 128 -5.52 -0.37 3.57
C GLN A 128 -4.84 0.79 4.32
N LYS A 129 -5.35 2.02 4.16
CA LYS A 129 -4.81 3.21 4.82
C LYS A 129 -5.00 3.13 6.32
N HIS A 130 -6.17 2.65 6.77
CA HIS A 130 -6.46 2.37 8.16
C HIS A 130 -5.48 1.32 8.73
N ASP A 131 -5.24 0.22 8.02
CA ASP A 131 -4.35 -0.86 8.47
C ASP A 131 -2.91 -0.38 8.67
N LEU A 132 -2.39 0.49 7.81
CA LEU A 132 -1.06 1.08 8.00
C LEU A 132 -1.03 1.96 9.26
N ARG A 133 -2.00 2.87 9.44
CA ARG A 133 -2.08 3.71 10.63
C ARG A 133 -2.21 2.87 11.91
N GLN A 134 -3.08 1.86 11.87
CA GLN A 134 -3.32 0.94 12.98
C GLN A 134 -2.04 0.17 13.34
N ARG A 135 -1.26 -0.28 12.35
CA ARG A 135 0.05 -0.88 12.58
C ARG A 135 1.02 0.06 13.30
N LEU A 136 1.10 1.33 12.87
CA LEU A 136 1.96 2.33 13.52
C LEU A 136 1.53 2.52 14.99
N ARG A 137 0.21 2.63 15.23
CA ARG A 137 -0.37 2.71 16.56
C ARG A 137 -0.02 1.51 17.43
N ASP A 138 -0.11 0.29 16.89
CA ASP A 138 0.19 -0.95 17.63
C ASP A 138 1.68 -1.09 17.97
N ILE A 139 2.56 -0.55 17.12
CA ILE A 139 3.98 -0.42 17.44
C ILE A 139 4.18 0.54 18.62
N LEU A 140 3.55 1.70 18.58
CA LEU A 140 3.70 2.76 19.58
C LEU A 140 3.05 2.41 20.92
N ALA A 141 1.94 1.67 20.91
CA ALA A 141 1.21 1.24 22.11
C ALA A 141 2.03 0.30 23.02
N GLN A 142 3.15 -0.25 22.52
CA GLN A 142 4.10 -1.02 23.34
C GLN A 142 4.83 -0.15 24.38
N SER A 143 4.85 1.17 24.20
CA SER A 143 5.60 2.09 25.07
C SER A 143 4.89 3.42 25.35
N LEU A 144 3.75 3.70 24.72
CA LEU A 144 2.98 4.93 24.91
C LEU A 144 1.54 4.64 25.38
N PRO A 145 0.94 5.54 26.19
CA PRO A 145 -0.49 5.48 26.49
C PRO A 145 -1.36 5.53 25.21
N PRO A 146 -2.56 4.93 25.20
CA PRO A 146 -3.40 4.78 24.01
C PRO A 146 -3.63 6.07 23.21
N ASP A 147 -4.01 7.16 23.87
CA ASP A 147 -4.29 8.44 23.20
C ASP A 147 -3.03 9.04 22.55
N ARG A 148 -1.89 8.88 23.21
CA ARG A 148 -0.60 9.36 22.69
C ARG A 148 -0.12 8.50 21.53
N ALA A 149 -0.28 7.19 21.61
CA ALA A 149 0.02 6.27 20.52
C ALA A 149 -0.82 6.58 19.28
N GLU A 150 -2.12 6.84 19.44
CA GLU A 150 -3.04 7.20 18.34
C GLU A 150 -2.61 8.52 17.67
N HIS A 151 -2.32 9.55 18.47
CA HIS A 151 -1.91 10.84 17.95
C HIS A 151 -0.58 10.75 17.18
N VAL A 152 0.43 10.08 17.76
CA VAL A 152 1.74 9.91 17.11
C VAL A 152 1.59 9.06 15.85
N ALA A 153 0.82 7.96 15.88
CA ALA A 153 0.57 7.13 14.70
C ALA A 153 -0.07 7.91 13.55
N THR A 154 -1.07 8.74 13.87
CA THR A 154 -1.73 9.60 12.89
C THR A 154 -0.75 10.61 12.29
N THR A 155 0.09 11.23 13.12
CA THR A 155 1.12 12.17 12.65
C THR A 155 2.14 11.50 11.73
N LEU A 156 2.66 10.32 12.12
CA LEU A 156 3.60 9.57 11.30
C LEU A 156 2.96 9.11 9.97
N PHE A 157 1.70 8.68 10.01
CA PHE A 157 0.95 8.32 8.81
C PHE A 157 0.80 9.51 7.85
N MET A 158 0.48 10.71 8.36
CA MET A 158 0.43 11.93 7.53
C MET A 158 1.79 12.26 6.89
N LEU A 159 2.89 12.09 7.63
CA LEU A 159 4.24 12.29 7.09
C LEU A 159 4.55 11.30 5.95
N ILE A 160 4.15 10.04 6.10
CA ILE A 160 4.33 9.01 5.06
C ILE A 160 3.50 9.33 3.81
N GLU A 161 2.23 9.70 3.97
CA GLU A 161 1.35 10.06 2.86
C GLU A 161 1.88 11.29 2.11
N GLY A 162 2.28 12.34 2.85
CA GLY A 162 2.89 13.55 2.28
C GLY A 162 4.20 13.25 1.55
N ALA A 163 5.09 12.46 2.16
CA ALA A 163 6.33 12.06 1.52
C ALA A 163 6.10 11.25 0.24
N THR A 164 5.06 10.41 0.22
CA THR A 164 4.68 9.62 -0.96
C THR A 164 4.18 10.50 -2.11
N VAL A 165 3.40 11.54 -1.82
CA VAL A 165 2.96 12.53 -2.82
C VAL A 165 4.16 13.30 -3.37
N LEU A 166 5.04 13.81 -2.51
CA LEU A 166 6.25 14.53 -2.94
C LEU A 166 7.20 13.62 -3.72
N ALA A 167 7.30 12.33 -3.36
CA ALA A 167 8.03 11.35 -4.14
C ALA A 167 7.45 11.21 -5.55
N HIS A 168 6.13 11.18 -5.70
CA HIS A 168 5.47 11.17 -7.01
C HIS A 168 5.79 12.42 -7.85
N MET A 169 6.05 13.55 -7.20
CA MET A 169 6.52 14.80 -7.84
C MET A 169 8.03 14.81 -8.16
N GLY A 170 8.74 13.69 -7.99
CA GLY A 170 10.17 13.59 -8.23
C GLY A 170 11.05 14.08 -7.07
N GLN A 171 10.47 14.32 -5.89
CA GLN A 171 11.18 14.85 -4.72
C GLN A 171 11.42 13.79 -3.63
N GLY A 172 11.40 12.50 -3.97
CA GLY A 172 11.35 11.40 -3.01
C GLY A 172 12.48 11.40 -1.98
N LYS A 173 13.71 11.63 -2.41
CA LYS A 173 14.89 11.70 -1.52
C LYS A 173 14.78 12.84 -0.49
N ALA A 174 14.43 14.05 -0.93
CA ALA A 174 14.29 15.19 -0.02
C ALA A 174 13.09 15.01 0.93
N ALA A 175 12.00 14.44 0.41
CA ALA A 175 10.78 14.20 1.16
C ALA A 175 10.98 13.16 2.26
N ILE A 176 11.60 12.01 1.96
CA ILE A 176 11.81 10.96 2.96
C ILE A 176 12.81 11.38 4.04
N VAL A 177 13.87 12.12 3.69
CA VAL A 177 14.81 12.69 4.66
C VAL A 177 14.09 13.65 5.63
N SER A 178 13.27 14.55 5.09
CA SER A 178 12.50 15.49 5.91
C SER A 178 11.48 14.77 6.79
N ALA A 179 10.76 13.79 6.24
CA ALA A 179 9.77 12.99 6.96
C ALA A 179 10.41 12.19 8.11
N ARG A 180 11.59 11.60 7.91
CA ARG A 180 12.34 10.89 8.97
C ARG A 180 12.75 11.82 10.10
N ARG A 181 13.26 13.00 9.76
CA ARG A 181 13.66 13.98 10.77
C ARG A 181 12.46 14.41 11.61
N ALA A 182 11.36 14.77 10.96
CA ALA A 182 10.12 15.10 11.65
C ALA A 182 9.59 13.92 12.49
N ALA A 183 9.66 12.69 11.99
CA ALA A 183 9.28 11.50 12.74
C ALA A 183 10.15 11.31 13.99
N ALA A 184 11.47 11.49 13.90
CA ALA A 184 12.37 11.41 15.03
C ALA A 184 12.06 12.48 16.08
N ASP A 185 11.79 13.73 15.66
CA ASP A 185 11.39 14.81 16.56
C ASP A 185 10.07 14.49 17.29
N VAL A 186 9.08 13.96 16.56
CA VAL A 186 7.80 13.52 17.12
C VAL A 186 7.99 12.38 18.13
N LEU A 187 8.78 11.36 17.79
CA LEU A 187 9.07 10.23 18.68
C LEU A 187 9.82 10.67 19.94
N ALA A 188 10.83 11.53 19.80
CA ALA A 188 11.57 12.08 20.92
C ALA A 188 10.65 12.89 21.87
N SER A 189 9.77 13.74 21.32
CA SER A 189 8.79 14.50 22.10
C SER A 189 7.77 13.61 22.83
N ALA A 190 7.57 12.38 22.34
CA ALA A 190 6.71 11.37 22.96
C ALA A 190 7.43 10.52 24.02
N GLY A 191 8.75 10.67 24.19
CA GLY A 191 9.56 9.88 25.10
C GLY A 191 10.18 8.62 24.48
N LEU A 192 10.18 8.51 23.14
CA LEU A 192 10.80 7.41 22.38
C LEU A 192 12.04 7.92 21.63
N ALA A 193 13.11 8.24 22.38
CA ALA A 193 14.40 8.60 21.78
C ALA A 193 15.09 7.37 21.12
N GLN A 194 16.17 7.63 20.36
CA GLN A 194 17.02 6.57 19.79
C GLN A 194 17.66 5.72 20.88
#